data_AF-A0A7W6Q439-F1
#
_entry.id   AF-A0A7W6Q439-F1
#
_cell.length_a   1.000
_cell.length_b   1.000
_cell.length_c   1.000
_cell.angle_alpha   90.00
_cell.angle_beta   90.00
_cell.angle_gamma   90.00
#
_symmetry.space_group_name_H-M   'P 1'
#
loop_
_entity.id
_entity.type
_entity.pdbx_description
1 polymer ?
#
loop_
_entity_poly.entity_id
_entity_poly.type
_entity_poly.pdbx_seq_one_letter_code
_entity_poly.pdbx_strand_id
1 'polypeptide(L)'
;MTPFAIAGVQMYVNALQSNVDGMVHRLDILMARFPWTQMVLFSELAPFGPLDRFALPPENETIEKFQEAARKHRVWLIPGSMFLKNPEDGRIYNTSVVINPEGEVIRRYAKMFPFRPYEAGIAAGTDFCVFDVPEVGRFGLSICYDIWFPETTRQLTSQGVEVLLHPVLTGTTDRDAELAIARATAAQFQCYIFDVNGLGAGGVGKSCVIDPTSMVLHQSAGQEDMFPIEIDLSMVRRQREAGMKGLGQVLKSFRDRSTDFSVYDRNSGTDAYLKTLGPLEIPQQGNRAGLHVDVPAQRVPDVPAFKGQDAMPGFATPQPEFAPEPLPNPTAGTASPPAHTPTPAAPAAAIPNPPVKPGILTDTKETSSG
;
A
#
# COMPACT_ATOMS: atom_id res chain seq x y z
N MET A 1 -11.11 25.91 4.71
CA MET A 1 -9.93 25.08 4.44
C MET A 1 -9.57 25.30 2.99
N THR A 2 -8.30 25.60 2.71
CA THR A 2 -7.79 25.59 1.34
C THR A 2 -7.81 24.14 0.86
N PRO A 3 -8.41 23.83 -0.30
CA PRO A 3 -8.34 22.50 -0.89
C PRO A 3 -6.88 22.06 -1.03
N PHE A 4 -6.55 20.82 -0.68
CA PHE A 4 -5.21 20.26 -0.86
C PHE A 4 -5.27 19.03 -1.75
N ALA A 5 -4.42 19.00 -2.76
CA ALA A 5 -4.41 17.98 -3.80
C ALA A 5 -3.07 17.30 -3.90
N ILE A 6 -3.14 15.96 -3.99
CA ILE A 6 -1.98 15.09 -4.11
C ILE A 6 -2.12 14.34 -5.43
N ALA A 7 -1.06 14.34 -6.24
CA ALA A 7 -0.99 13.57 -7.46
C ALA A 7 -0.06 12.37 -7.30
N GLY A 8 -0.54 11.19 -7.69
CA GLY A 8 0.32 10.05 -7.96
C GLY A 8 0.78 10.05 -9.43
N VAL A 9 2.02 9.61 -9.67
CA VAL A 9 2.57 9.42 -11.01
C VAL A 9 2.95 7.95 -11.19
N GLN A 10 2.13 7.24 -11.96
CA GLN A 10 2.41 5.88 -12.41
C GLN A 10 3.10 5.93 -13.77
N MET A 11 4.37 5.56 -13.82
CA MET A 11 5.19 5.62 -15.03
C MET A 11 6.03 4.37 -15.25
N TYR A 12 6.50 4.18 -16.48
CA TYR A 12 7.53 3.17 -16.76
C TYR A 12 8.85 3.53 -16.08
N VAL A 13 9.42 2.54 -15.39
CA VAL A 13 10.74 2.61 -14.76
C VAL A 13 11.69 1.68 -15.51
N ASN A 14 12.79 2.22 -15.98
CA ASN A 14 13.91 1.47 -16.56
C ASN A 14 14.81 0.94 -15.44
N ALA A 15 15.30 -0.30 -15.57
CA ALA A 15 16.20 -0.93 -14.60
C ALA A 15 17.69 -0.64 -14.83
N LEU A 16 18.06 -0.15 -16.01
CA LEU A 16 19.46 -0.07 -16.47
C LEU A 16 19.91 1.37 -16.74
N GLN A 17 18.98 2.32 -16.74
CA GLN A 17 19.22 3.72 -17.06
C GLN A 17 18.48 4.62 -16.06
N SER A 18 18.99 5.83 -15.88
CA SER A 18 18.32 6.86 -15.09
C SER A 18 16.96 7.22 -15.68
N ASN A 19 15.95 7.34 -14.81
CA ASN A 19 14.61 7.81 -15.15
C ASN A 19 14.39 9.27 -14.73
N VAL A 20 15.38 9.92 -14.10
CA VAL A 20 15.26 11.23 -13.43
C VAL A 20 14.73 12.30 -14.37
N ASP A 21 15.31 12.47 -15.55
CA ASP A 21 14.86 13.50 -16.50
C ASP A 21 13.45 13.20 -17.01
N GLY A 22 13.11 11.92 -17.18
CA GLY A 22 11.76 11.47 -17.53
C GLY A 22 10.74 11.72 -16.42
N MET A 23 11.14 11.65 -15.15
CA MET A 23 10.31 11.99 -13.99
C MET A 23 10.06 13.49 -13.94
N VAL A 24 11.10 14.33 -14.10
CA VAL A 24 10.97 15.79 -14.13
C VAL A 24 10.07 16.23 -15.29
N HIS A 25 10.19 15.60 -16.46
CA HIS A 25 9.29 15.87 -17.59
C HIS A 25 7.82 15.54 -17.29
N ARG A 26 7.57 14.41 -16.60
CA ARG A 26 6.20 14.04 -16.18
C ARG A 26 5.67 15.01 -15.13
N LEU A 27 6.50 15.47 -14.21
CA LEU A 27 6.14 16.54 -13.26
C LEU A 27 5.79 17.84 -14.00
N ASP A 28 6.59 18.25 -14.99
CA ASP A 28 6.29 19.43 -15.82
C ASP A 28 4.94 19.29 -16.55
N ILE A 29 4.66 18.13 -17.15
CA ILE A 29 3.37 17.86 -17.81
C ILE A 29 2.22 17.87 -16.80
N LEU A 30 2.39 17.20 -15.66
CA LEU A 30 1.39 17.14 -14.59
C LEU A 30 1.02 18.55 -14.15
N MET A 31 2.01 19.41 -13.87
CA MET A 31 1.78 20.77 -13.39
C MET A 31 1.21 21.68 -14.47
N ALA A 32 1.55 21.47 -15.74
CA ALA A 32 0.93 22.18 -16.86
C ALA A 32 -0.56 21.80 -17.03
N ARG A 33 -0.91 20.52 -16.82
CA ARG A 33 -2.27 20.01 -16.98
C ARG A 33 -3.16 20.23 -15.75
N PHE A 34 -2.56 20.14 -14.56
CA PHE A 34 -3.22 20.19 -13.26
C PHE A 34 -2.47 21.14 -12.31
N PRO A 35 -2.45 22.45 -12.61
CA PRO A 35 -1.68 23.45 -11.86
C PRO A 35 -2.15 23.65 -10.41
N TRP A 36 -3.29 23.05 -10.04
CA TRP A 36 -3.83 23.07 -8.69
C TRP A 36 -3.24 22.00 -7.77
N THR A 37 -2.41 21.08 -8.29
CA THR A 37 -1.73 20.05 -7.49
C THR A 37 -0.72 20.69 -6.54
N GLN A 38 -0.70 20.28 -5.26
CA GLN A 38 0.23 20.82 -4.26
C GLN A 38 1.24 19.81 -3.74
N MET A 39 1.01 18.51 -3.96
CA MET A 39 1.95 17.44 -3.62
C MET A 39 2.01 16.40 -4.73
N VAL A 40 3.20 15.86 -5.01
CA VAL A 40 3.41 14.83 -6.04
C VAL A 40 4.19 13.65 -5.47
N LEU A 41 3.69 12.44 -5.74
CA LEU A 41 4.24 11.17 -5.29
C LEU A 41 4.58 10.27 -6.49
N PHE A 42 5.83 9.83 -6.55
CA PHE A 42 6.30 8.79 -7.48
C PHE A 42 6.46 7.44 -6.75
N SER A 43 6.61 6.37 -7.53
CA SER A 43 6.73 4.99 -7.03
C SER A 43 8.11 4.68 -6.41
N GLU A 44 8.19 3.59 -5.65
CA GLU A 44 9.46 3.10 -5.09
C GLU A 44 10.50 2.87 -6.20
N LEU A 45 11.76 3.23 -5.91
CA LEU A 45 12.92 3.10 -6.80
C LEU A 45 12.76 3.75 -8.18
N ALA A 46 11.79 4.65 -8.37
CA ALA A 46 11.53 5.28 -9.67
C ALA A 46 12.76 5.92 -10.33
N PRO A 47 13.66 6.64 -9.64
CA PRO A 47 14.79 7.31 -10.27
C PRO A 47 15.76 6.38 -11.01
N PHE A 48 16.02 5.17 -10.50
CA PHE A 48 17.09 4.29 -11.02
C PHE A 48 16.70 2.81 -11.18
N GLY A 49 15.48 2.44 -10.81
CA GLY A 49 15.00 1.06 -10.85
C GLY A 49 15.58 0.18 -9.73
N PRO A 50 15.29 -1.14 -9.77
CA PRO A 50 15.47 -2.04 -8.63
C PRO A 50 16.90 -2.54 -8.40
N LEU A 51 17.90 -2.06 -9.16
CA LEU A 51 19.27 -2.55 -9.04
C LEU A 51 20.11 -1.66 -8.11
N ASP A 52 20.61 -2.25 -7.03
CA ASP A 52 21.39 -1.58 -5.96
C ASP A 52 22.75 -1.05 -6.41
N ARG A 53 23.30 -1.52 -7.53
CA ARG A 53 24.52 -0.97 -8.16
C ARG A 53 24.43 0.52 -8.51
N PHE A 54 23.23 1.08 -8.58
CA PHE A 54 23.00 2.51 -8.79
C PHE A 54 22.88 3.32 -7.49
N ALA A 55 23.28 2.73 -6.35
CA ALA A 55 23.25 3.43 -5.08
C ALA A 55 24.12 4.70 -5.11
N LEU A 56 23.55 5.81 -4.63
CA LEU A 56 24.20 7.12 -4.59
C LEU A 56 24.54 7.53 -3.15
N PRO A 57 25.49 8.45 -2.92
CA PRO A 57 25.63 9.10 -1.62
C PRO A 57 24.35 9.89 -1.26
N PRO A 58 24.09 10.20 0.03
CA PRO A 58 22.85 10.85 0.45
C PRO A 58 22.64 12.24 -0.18
N GLU A 59 23.72 12.99 -0.32
CA GLU A 59 23.79 14.22 -1.09
C GLU A 59 24.33 13.91 -2.48
N ASN A 60 23.58 14.26 -3.51
CA ASN A 60 23.91 13.98 -4.91
C ASN A 60 23.10 14.87 -5.86
N GLU A 61 23.57 14.96 -7.10
CA GLU A 61 22.98 15.78 -8.17
C GLU A 61 21.51 15.42 -8.49
N THR A 62 21.08 14.19 -8.21
CA THR A 62 19.68 13.77 -8.44
C THR A 62 18.74 14.38 -7.40
N ILE A 63 19.17 14.46 -6.14
CA ILE A 63 18.42 15.16 -5.10
C ILE A 63 18.34 16.66 -5.43
N GLU A 64 19.45 17.27 -5.86
CA GLU A 64 19.48 18.69 -6.28
C GLU A 64 18.49 18.97 -7.42
N LYS A 65 18.43 18.09 -8.44
CA LYS A 65 17.43 18.19 -9.52
C LYS A 65 15.99 18.13 -9.00
N PHE A 66 15.69 17.24 -8.05
CA PHE A 66 14.36 17.15 -7.45
C PHE A 66 14.03 18.36 -6.57
N GLN A 67 15.02 18.91 -5.84
CA GLN A 67 14.88 20.15 -5.09
C GLN A 67 14.55 21.34 -6.01
N GLU A 68 15.25 21.46 -7.13
CA GLU A 68 14.96 22.47 -8.14
C GLU A 68 13.56 22.29 -8.74
N ALA A 69 13.16 21.06 -9.06
CA ALA A 69 11.86 20.78 -9.63
C ALA A 69 10.71 21.10 -8.65
N ALA A 70 10.86 20.75 -7.37
CA ALA A 70 9.92 21.10 -6.31
C ALA A 70 9.77 22.62 -6.17
N ARG A 71 10.90 23.35 -6.13
CA ARG A 71 10.93 24.82 -6.06
C ARG A 71 10.33 25.50 -7.28
N LYS A 72 10.62 24.99 -8.48
CA LYS A 72 10.08 25.49 -9.76
C LYS A 72 8.55 25.47 -9.77
N HIS A 73 7.96 24.37 -9.28
CA HIS A 73 6.51 24.17 -9.29
C HIS A 73 5.81 24.56 -7.99
N ARG A 74 6.57 24.87 -6.94
CA ARG A 74 6.09 25.18 -5.58
C ARG A 74 5.21 24.06 -5.02
N VAL A 75 5.66 22.81 -5.17
CA VAL A 75 4.97 21.61 -4.68
C VAL A 75 5.80 20.85 -3.66
N TRP A 76 5.11 20.11 -2.80
CA TRP A 76 5.73 19.03 -2.05
C TRP A 76 6.07 17.89 -3.01
N LEU A 77 7.32 17.46 -3.05
CA LEU A 77 7.76 16.39 -3.94
C LEU A 77 8.31 15.21 -3.14
N ILE A 78 7.70 14.05 -3.38
CA ILE A 78 8.19 12.75 -2.96
C ILE A 78 8.56 12.01 -4.24
N PRO A 79 9.84 11.99 -4.65
CA PRO A 79 10.29 11.42 -5.92
C PRO A 79 10.33 9.87 -5.88
N GLY A 80 9.49 9.26 -5.04
CA GLY A 80 9.57 7.84 -4.73
C GLY A 80 10.72 7.56 -3.79
N SER A 81 11.40 6.45 -3.99
CA SER A 81 12.63 6.12 -3.26
C SER A 81 13.78 5.82 -4.20
N MET A 82 14.99 5.72 -3.68
CA MET A 82 16.18 5.29 -4.40
C MET A 82 17.17 4.65 -3.44
N PHE A 83 18.09 3.84 -3.94
CA PHE A 83 19.16 3.31 -3.11
C PHE A 83 20.16 4.40 -2.76
N LEU A 84 20.34 4.65 -1.47
CA LEU A 84 21.36 5.56 -0.94
C LEU A 84 22.35 4.77 -0.09
N LYS A 85 23.64 5.01 -0.31
CA LYS A 85 24.73 4.42 0.46
C LYS A 85 25.12 5.36 1.59
N ASN A 86 24.96 4.93 2.83
CA ASN A 86 25.38 5.72 3.98
C ASN A 86 26.92 5.78 4.04
N PRO A 87 27.54 6.96 4.07
CA PRO A 87 28.99 7.10 4.10
C PRO A 87 29.63 6.63 5.42
N GLU A 88 28.88 6.58 6.53
CA GLU A 88 29.40 6.22 7.85
C GLU A 88 29.53 4.71 8.04
N ASP A 89 28.50 3.94 7.68
CA ASP A 89 28.48 2.48 7.84
C ASP A 89 28.74 1.71 6.52
N GLY A 90 28.74 2.41 5.39
CA GLY A 90 28.94 1.84 4.05
C GLY A 90 27.77 1.01 3.52
N ARG A 91 26.64 0.95 4.22
CA ARG A 91 25.47 0.12 3.86
C ARG A 91 24.54 0.87 2.90
N ILE A 92 23.77 0.10 2.13
CA ILE A 92 22.79 0.62 1.17
C ILE A 92 21.39 0.55 1.79
N TYR A 93 20.65 1.64 1.69
CA TYR A 93 19.28 1.77 2.18
C TYR A 93 18.35 2.18 1.03
N ASN A 94 17.19 1.54 0.92
CA ASN A 94 16.11 2.03 0.07
C ASN A 94 15.47 3.26 0.73
N THR A 95 15.74 4.45 0.21
CA THR A 95 15.45 5.72 0.89
C THR A 95 14.55 6.61 0.05
N SER A 96 13.46 7.08 0.64
CA SER A 96 12.63 8.14 0.08
C SER A 96 12.95 9.48 0.75
N VAL A 97 12.73 10.58 0.02
CA VAL A 97 12.95 11.94 0.51
C VAL A 97 11.66 12.74 0.41
N VAL A 98 11.45 13.64 1.36
CA VAL A 98 10.35 14.60 1.33
C VAL A 98 10.94 15.99 1.11
N ILE A 99 10.58 16.59 -0.03
CA ILE A 99 11.06 17.90 -0.43
C ILE A 99 9.89 18.89 -0.34
N ASN A 100 10.09 20.03 0.32
CA ASN A 100 9.07 21.06 0.45
C ASN A 100 8.99 21.98 -0.80
N PRO A 101 7.97 22.85 -0.90
CA PRO A 101 7.82 23.80 -2.01
C PRO A 101 8.98 24.79 -2.20
N GLU A 102 9.81 24.99 -1.18
CA GLU A 102 11.01 25.83 -1.22
C GLU A 102 12.22 25.08 -1.82
N GLY A 103 12.10 23.76 -2.01
CA GLY A 103 13.16 22.89 -2.50
C GLY A 103 14.06 22.33 -1.39
N GLU A 104 13.64 22.36 -0.13
CA GLU A 104 14.40 21.85 1.01
C GLU A 104 14.02 20.37 1.29
N VAL A 105 15.02 19.52 1.50
CA VAL A 105 14.79 18.15 1.99
C VAL A 105 14.46 18.21 3.48
N ILE A 106 13.19 18.04 3.84
CA ILE A 106 12.76 18.11 5.25
C ILE A 106 12.82 16.76 5.97
N ARG A 107 12.78 15.65 5.22
CA ARG A 107 12.87 14.28 5.75
C ARG A 107 13.57 13.37 4.75
N ARG A 108 14.28 12.39 5.30
CA ARG A 108 14.77 11.19 4.60
C ARG A 108 14.25 9.99 5.36
N TYR A 109 13.68 9.02 4.66
CA TYR A 109 13.11 7.82 5.24
C TYR A 109 13.72 6.60 4.57
N ALA A 110 14.49 5.83 5.33
CA ALA A 110 14.96 4.53 4.91
C ALA A 110 13.88 3.48 5.21
N LYS A 111 13.51 2.69 4.20
CA LYS A 111 12.54 1.59 4.28
C LYS A 111 12.83 0.70 5.49
N MET A 112 11.84 0.52 6.35
CA MET A 112 12.01 -0.16 7.63
C MET A 112 12.07 -1.68 7.43
N PHE A 113 11.27 -2.18 6.50
CA PHE A 113 11.20 -3.58 6.13
C PHE A 113 11.62 -3.75 4.66
N PRO A 114 12.93 -3.92 4.37
CA PRO A 114 13.33 -4.42 3.06
C PRO A 114 12.58 -5.71 2.74
N PHE A 115 12.20 -5.90 1.48
CA PHE A 115 11.47 -7.06 0.97
C PHE A 115 12.36 -8.32 0.98
N ARG A 116 12.66 -8.80 2.19
CA ARG A 116 13.48 -9.98 2.41
C ARG A 116 12.65 -11.23 2.16
N PRO A 117 13.24 -12.27 1.55
CA PRO A 117 14.68 -12.44 1.33
C PRO A 117 15.23 -11.84 0.01
N TYR A 118 14.40 -11.20 -0.83
CA TYR A 118 14.82 -10.66 -2.13
C TYR A 118 15.70 -9.41 -2.03
N GLU A 119 15.52 -8.57 -1.00
CA GLU A 119 16.36 -7.40 -0.69
C GLU A 119 17.39 -7.70 0.43
N ALA A 120 18.04 -8.87 0.41
CA ALA A 120 18.96 -9.29 1.48
C ALA A 120 20.17 -8.36 1.68
N GLY A 121 20.66 -7.73 0.61
CA GLY A 121 21.78 -6.77 0.64
C GLY A 121 21.40 -5.37 1.13
N ILE A 122 20.11 -5.10 1.33
CA ILE A 122 19.60 -3.78 1.69
C ILE A 122 19.41 -3.71 3.21
N ALA A 123 19.93 -2.64 3.80
CA ALA A 123 19.80 -2.34 5.21
C ALA A 123 18.40 -1.78 5.54
N ALA A 124 17.93 -2.09 6.75
CA ALA A 124 16.65 -1.63 7.27
C ALA A 124 16.83 -0.28 7.97
N GLY A 125 15.95 0.68 7.67
CA GLY A 125 15.78 1.88 8.48
C GLY A 125 15.11 1.57 9.82
N THR A 126 15.19 2.53 10.75
CA THR A 126 14.65 2.37 12.11
C THR A 126 13.77 3.53 12.56
N ASP A 127 13.71 4.61 11.79
CA ASP A 127 12.96 5.82 12.13
C ASP A 127 11.61 5.87 11.40
N PHE A 128 10.58 6.35 12.08
CA PHE A 128 9.28 6.61 11.46
C PHE A 128 9.28 7.98 10.78
N CYS A 129 8.82 8.05 9.53
CA CYS A 129 8.73 9.31 8.81
C CYS A 129 7.38 9.99 9.03
N VAL A 130 7.40 11.08 9.80
CA VAL A 130 6.25 11.95 10.05
C VAL A 130 6.66 13.41 9.77
N PHE A 131 5.80 14.13 9.06
CA PHE A 131 5.97 15.55 8.79
C PHE A 131 4.62 16.28 8.69
N ASP A 132 4.64 17.57 8.97
CA ASP A 132 3.45 18.42 8.91
C ASP A 132 3.49 19.26 7.63
N VAL A 133 2.36 19.33 6.94
CA VAL A 133 2.14 20.30 5.86
C VAL A 133 1.36 21.47 6.47
N PRO A 134 1.92 22.69 6.48
CA PRO A 134 1.31 23.84 7.14
C PRO A 134 -0.13 24.07 6.69
N GLU A 135 -1.02 24.33 7.66
CA GLU A 135 -2.45 24.60 7.45
C GLU A 135 -3.28 23.46 6.82
N VAL A 136 -2.65 22.31 6.53
CA VAL A 136 -3.28 21.15 5.89
C VAL A 136 -3.45 20.04 6.93
N GLY A 137 -2.35 19.40 7.33
CA GLY A 137 -2.39 18.26 8.23
C GLY A 137 -1.07 17.50 8.33
N ARG A 138 -1.12 16.34 8.98
CA ARG A 138 0.05 15.51 9.24
C ARG A 138 0.14 14.34 8.27
N PHE A 139 1.32 14.15 7.72
CA PHE A 139 1.62 13.14 6.70
C PHE A 139 2.63 12.13 7.24
N GLY A 140 2.47 10.89 6.77
CA GLY A 140 3.41 9.81 7.03
C GLY A 140 3.87 9.19 5.72
N LEU A 141 5.04 8.55 5.77
CA LEU A 141 5.62 7.85 4.63
C LEU A 141 5.98 6.42 5.04
N SER A 142 5.61 5.47 4.19
CA SER A 142 5.87 4.04 4.33
C SER A 142 6.20 3.53 2.93
N ILE A 143 7.18 2.63 2.74
CA ILE A 143 7.61 2.20 1.41
C ILE A 143 7.24 0.72 1.22
N CYS A 144 6.34 0.46 0.26
CA CYS A 144 6.01 -0.86 -0.26
C CYS A 144 5.77 -1.93 0.82
N TYR A 145 6.78 -2.76 1.09
CA TYR A 145 6.68 -3.88 2.02
C TYR A 145 6.41 -3.45 3.47
N ASP A 146 6.70 -2.18 3.82
CA ASP A 146 6.40 -1.62 5.14
C ASP A 146 4.91 -1.71 5.52
N ILE A 147 3.98 -1.63 4.55
CA ILE A 147 2.53 -1.66 4.80
C ILE A 147 2.03 -3.05 5.23
N TRP A 148 2.79 -4.10 4.93
CA TRP A 148 2.46 -5.48 5.33
C TRP A 148 2.54 -5.67 6.85
N PHE A 149 3.24 -4.77 7.54
CA PHE A 149 3.38 -4.73 8.98
C PHE A 149 2.44 -3.65 9.52
N PRO A 150 1.21 -4.00 9.96
CA PRO A 150 0.22 -3.02 10.43
C PRO A 150 0.74 -2.18 11.60
N GLU A 151 1.74 -2.65 12.34
CA GLU A 151 2.48 -1.91 13.35
C GLU A 151 3.10 -0.62 12.82
N THR A 152 3.62 -0.62 11.59
CA THR A 152 4.20 0.57 10.96
C THR A 152 3.15 1.67 10.86
N THR A 153 2.00 1.35 10.26
CA THR A 153 0.90 2.32 10.12
C THR A 153 0.23 2.63 11.46
N ARG A 154 0.17 1.67 12.39
CA ARG A 154 -0.30 1.92 13.76
C ARG A 154 0.54 2.99 14.43
N GLN A 155 1.86 2.90 14.33
CA GLN A 155 2.77 3.86 14.93
C GLN A 155 2.65 5.25 14.28
N LEU A 156 2.54 5.32 12.95
CA LEU A 156 2.35 6.58 12.22
C LEU A 156 1.02 7.27 12.58
N THR A 157 -0.09 6.53 12.56
CA THR A 157 -1.41 7.10 12.85
C THR A 157 -1.63 7.41 14.33
N SER A 158 -0.97 6.70 15.24
CA SER A 158 -0.93 7.06 16.67
C SER A 158 -0.19 8.38 16.92
N GLN A 159 0.72 8.78 16.02
CA GLN A 159 1.35 10.10 16.01
C GLN A 159 0.52 11.16 15.27
N GLY A 160 -0.70 10.83 14.86
CA GLY A 160 -1.65 11.77 14.25
C GLY A 160 -1.59 11.84 12.72
N VAL A 161 -0.81 11.00 12.04
CA VAL A 161 -0.78 10.95 10.56
C VAL A 161 -2.20 10.78 9.98
N GLU A 162 -2.59 11.67 9.08
CA GLU A 162 -3.91 11.70 8.42
C GLU A 162 -3.85 11.18 6.98
N VAL A 163 -2.67 11.26 6.34
CA VAL A 163 -2.38 10.76 4.99
C VAL A 163 -1.10 9.91 5.02
N LEU A 164 -1.19 8.67 4.55
CA LEU A 164 -0.04 7.80 4.30
C LEU A 164 0.33 7.88 2.82
N LEU A 165 1.53 8.39 2.55
CA LEU A 165 2.18 8.32 1.25
C LEU A 165 2.89 6.97 1.16
N HIS A 166 2.58 6.22 0.10
CA HIS A 166 3.06 4.84 -0.07
C HIS A 166 3.65 4.65 -1.47
N PRO A 167 4.94 4.97 -1.68
CA PRO A 167 5.67 4.55 -2.88
C PRO A 167 5.81 3.03 -2.89
N VAL A 168 5.46 2.39 -4.01
CA VAL A 168 5.43 0.93 -4.15
C VAL A 168 6.21 0.45 -5.36
N LEU A 169 6.89 -0.69 -5.22
CA LEU A 169 7.40 -1.52 -6.30
C LEU A 169 6.90 -2.94 -6.04
N THR A 170 5.76 -3.27 -6.66
CA THR A 170 5.24 -4.64 -6.68
C THR A 170 5.14 -5.08 -8.13
N GLY A 171 6.15 -5.83 -8.56
CA GLY A 171 6.24 -6.47 -9.88
C GLY A 171 5.76 -7.93 -9.88
N THR A 172 5.26 -8.40 -8.74
CA THR A 172 5.03 -9.81 -8.41
C THR A 172 3.53 -10.14 -8.36
N THR A 173 3.22 -11.44 -8.30
CA THR A 173 1.85 -11.98 -8.36
C THR A 173 0.99 -11.66 -7.13
N ASP A 174 1.59 -11.10 -6.07
CA ASP A 174 0.96 -10.70 -4.83
C ASP A 174 0.40 -9.26 -4.85
N ARG A 175 0.45 -8.53 -5.98
CA ARG A 175 -0.12 -7.17 -6.09
C ARG A 175 -1.58 -7.09 -5.64
N ASP A 176 -2.41 -8.09 -5.93
CA ASP A 176 -3.80 -8.06 -5.49
C ASP A 176 -3.95 -8.23 -3.96
N ALA A 177 -3.01 -8.92 -3.31
CA ALA A 177 -2.96 -9.00 -1.85
C ALA A 177 -2.51 -7.67 -1.24
N GLU A 178 -1.50 -7.02 -1.81
CA GLU A 178 -1.03 -5.71 -1.35
C GLU A 178 -2.09 -4.61 -1.54
N LEU A 179 -2.85 -4.63 -2.64
CA LEU A 179 -4.03 -3.75 -2.81
C LEU A 179 -5.11 -3.99 -1.75
N ALA A 180 -5.34 -5.25 -1.35
CA ALA A 180 -6.25 -5.57 -0.26
C ALA A 180 -5.73 -5.03 1.09
N ILE A 181 -4.42 -5.12 1.33
CA ILE A 181 -3.76 -4.56 2.52
C ILE A 181 -3.88 -3.04 2.54
N ALA A 182 -3.63 -2.34 1.44
CA ALA A 182 -3.79 -0.89 1.35
C ALA A 182 -5.23 -0.46 1.70
N ARG A 183 -6.24 -1.17 1.16
CA ARG A 183 -7.65 -0.91 1.47
C ARG A 183 -8.03 -1.19 2.92
N ALA A 184 -7.50 -2.27 3.49
CA ALA A 184 -7.70 -2.61 4.89
C ALA A 184 -7.02 -1.57 5.81
N THR A 185 -5.82 -1.13 5.45
CA THR A 185 -5.03 -0.14 6.18
C THR A 185 -5.78 1.19 6.28
N ALA A 186 -6.32 1.69 5.17
CA ALA A 186 -7.12 2.92 5.16
C ALA A 186 -8.30 2.86 6.17
N ALA A 187 -8.99 1.72 6.23
CA ALA A 187 -10.07 1.49 7.19
C ALA A 187 -9.57 1.33 8.64
N GLN A 188 -8.58 0.47 8.87
CA GLN A 188 -8.09 0.13 10.21
C GLN A 188 -7.47 1.32 10.94
N PHE A 189 -6.86 2.23 10.19
CA PHE A 189 -6.11 3.37 10.73
C PHE A 189 -6.76 4.73 10.42
N GLN A 190 -7.89 4.72 9.72
CA GLN A 190 -8.72 5.89 9.41
C GLN A 190 -7.86 7.03 8.86
N CYS A 191 -7.14 6.76 7.77
CA CYS A 191 -6.29 7.71 7.05
C CYS A 191 -6.44 7.52 5.54
N TYR A 192 -6.09 8.55 4.77
CA TYR A 192 -5.94 8.40 3.32
C TYR A 192 -4.70 7.58 3.02
N ILE A 193 -4.77 6.74 1.99
CA ILE A 193 -3.61 6.02 1.44
C ILE A 193 -3.42 6.44 -0.01
N PHE A 194 -2.23 6.94 -0.34
CA PHE A 194 -1.79 7.17 -1.71
C PHE A 194 -0.75 6.11 -2.07
N ASP A 195 -1.22 5.06 -2.75
CA ASP A 195 -0.44 3.90 -3.16
C ASP A 195 0.01 4.05 -4.61
N VAL A 196 1.30 4.30 -4.84
CA VAL A 196 1.83 4.59 -6.18
C VAL A 196 2.84 3.54 -6.58
N ASN A 197 2.44 2.67 -7.51
CA ASN A 197 3.27 1.58 -8.05
C ASN A 197 3.73 1.93 -9.47
N GLY A 198 4.98 1.60 -9.80
CA GLY A 198 5.55 1.84 -11.11
C GLY A 198 5.11 0.81 -12.15
N LEU A 199 5.60 0.98 -13.39
CA LEU A 199 5.41 0.04 -14.49
C LEU A 199 6.76 -0.52 -14.96
N GLY A 200 6.74 -1.71 -15.58
CA GLY A 200 7.94 -2.36 -16.09
C GLY A 200 8.83 -2.83 -14.96
N ALA A 201 10.07 -2.34 -14.88
CA ALA A 201 10.96 -2.69 -13.77
C ALA A 201 10.53 -2.08 -12.42
N GLY A 202 9.62 -1.11 -12.44
CA GLY A 202 9.08 -0.44 -11.26
C GLY A 202 7.77 -1.04 -10.74
N GLY A 203 7.26 -2.13 -11.36
CA GLY A 203 6.03 -2.79 -10.92
C GLY A 203 5.05 -3.09 -12.05
N VAL A 204 3.83 -3.49 -11.66
CA VAL A 204 2.72 -3.79 -12.58
C VAL A 204 1.64 -2.70 -12.62
N GLY A 205 1.91 -1.53 -12.02
CA GLY A 205 0.95 -0.44 -11.89
C GLY A 205 -0.17 -0.79 -10.92
N LYS A 206 -1.42 -0.47 -11.30
CA LYS A 206 -2.58 -0.50 -10.41
C LYS A 206 -2.43 0.42 -9.19
N SER A 207 -1.77 1.56 -9.34
CA SER A 207 -1.72 2.60 -8.30
C SER A 207 -3.13 2.96 -7.84
N CYS A 208 -3.33 3.26 -6.56
CA CYS A 208 -4.65 3.55 -6.04
C CYS A 208 -4.65 4.63 -4.95
N VAL A 209 -5.79 5.29 -4.80
CA VAL A 209 -6.05 6.24 -3.72
C VAL A 209 -7.28 5.76 -2.96
N ILE A 210 -7.13 5.62 -1.65
CA ILE A 210 -8.17 5.05 -0.78
C ILE A 210 -8.46 6.05 0.34
N ASP A 211 -9.74 6.27 0.60
CA ASP A 211 -10.20 7.16 1.66
C ASP A 211 -10.20 6.47 3.05
N PRO A 212 -10.34 7.25 4.15
CA PRO A 212 -10.37 6.72 5.51
C PRO A 212 -11.53 5.75 5.83
N THR A 213 -12.44 5.51 4.89
CA THR A 213 -13.57 4.59 5.00
C THR A 213 -13.46 3.37 4.08
N SER A 214 -12.28 3.15 3.49
CA SER A 214 -11.98 2.07 2.53
C SER A 214 -12.62 2.24 1.15
N MET A 215 -13.12 3.43 0.82
CA MET A 215 -13.57 3.73 -0.54
C MET A 215 -12.36 3.95 -1.44
N VAL A 216 -12.30 3.23 -2.56
CA VAL A 216 -11.28 3.46 -3.60
C VAL A 216 -11.73 4.68 -4.40
N LEU A 217 -11.00 5.78 -4.27
CA LEU A 217 -11.27 7.02 -5.00
C LEU A 217 -10.71 6.98 -6.41
N HIS A 218 -9.58 6.30 -6.59
CA HIS A 218 -8.93 6.10 -7.87
C HIS A 218 -8.19 4.76 -7.88
N GLN A 219 -8.17 4.10 -9.04
CA GLN A 219 -7.29 2.97 -9.30
C GLN A 219 -6.87 2.99 -10.77
N SER A 220 -5.57 3.15 -11.01
CA SER A 220 -4.98 3.04 -12.33
C SER A 220 -5.07 1.60 -12.85
N ALA A 221 -4.90 1.42 -14.16
CA ALA A 221 -4.70 0.09 -14.75
C ALA A 221 -3.20 -0.14 -15.06
N GLY A 222 -2.87 -0.87 -16.13
CA GLY A 222 -1.51 -1.26 -16.49
C GLY A 222 -0.77 -0.30 -17.42
N GLN A 223 -1.23 0.95 -17.54
CA GLN A 223 -0.67 1.99 -18.41
C GLN A 223 -0.23 3.20 -17.59
N GLU A 224 0.54 4.11 -18.22
CA GLU A 224 0.94 5.36 -17.55
C GLU A 224 -0.29 6.17 -17.11
N ASP A 225 -0.18 6.78 -15.93
CA ASP A 225 -1.27 7.56 -15.34
C ASP A 225 -0.72 8.68 -14.43
N MET A 226 -1.44 9.79 -14.39
CA MET A 226 -1.14 10.97 -13.58
C MET A 226 -2.45 11.46 -13.00
N PHE A 227 -2.66 11.21 -11.71
CA PHE A 227 -3.98 11.33 -11.07
C PHE A 227 -3.92 12.26 -9.85
N PRO A 228 -4.23 13.56 -10.01
CA PRO A 228 -4.42 14.46 -8.88
C PRO A 228 -5.76 14.18 -8.20
N ILE A 229 -5.75 14.05 -6.87
CA ILE A 229 -6.94 13.87 -6.03
C ILE A 229 -6.92 14.93 -4.92
N GLU A 230 -8.01 15.68 -4.83
CA GLU A 230 -8.27 16.57 -3.69
C GLU A 230 -8.69 15.74 -2.47
N ILE A 231 -8.12 16.05 -1.30
CA ILE A 231 -8.40 15.35 -0.05
C ILE A 231 -9.22 16.22 0.91
N ASP A 232 -10.09 15.57 1.69
CA ASP A 232 -10.83 16.21 2.78
C ASP A 232 -10.34 15.67 4.14
N LEU A 233 -9.42 16.39 4.78
CA LEU A 233 -8.91 16.00 6.09
C LEU A 233 -9.95 16.19 7.22
N SER A 234 -11.02 16.95 6.99
CA SER A 234 -12.14 17.00 7.94
C SER A 234 -12.83 15.64 8.03
N MET A 235 -12.86 14.88 6.93
CA MET A 235 -13.35 13.50 6.91
C MET A 235 -12.52 12.62 7.84
N VAL A 236 -11.19 12.63 7.73
CA VAL A 236 -10.29 11.88 8.63
C VAL A 236 -10.64 12.18 10.09
N ARG A 237 -10.64 13.46 10.45
CA ARG A 237 -10.88 13.92 11.84
C ARG A 237 -12.25 13.48 12.34
N ARG A 238 -13.29 13.66 11.52
CA ARG A 238 -14.66 13.23 11.84
C ARG A 238 -14.79 11.71 11.97
N GLN A 239 -14.13 10.91 11.11
CA GLN A 239 -14.17 9.45 11.24
C GLN A 239 -13.47 8.99 12.53
N ARG A 240 -12.36 9.62 12.92
CA ARG A 240 -11.64 9.31 14.17
C ARG A 240 -12.46 9.70 15.41
N GLU A 241 -13.18 10.81 15.35
CA GLU A 241 -14.01 11.30 16.44
C GLU A 241 -15.35 10.56 16.56
N ALA A 242 -16.12 10.46 15.48
CA ALA A 242 -17.48 9.90 15.50
C ALA A 242 -17.54 8.41 15.18
N GLY A 243 -16.43 7.83 14.70
CA GLY A 243 -16.39 6.45 14.20
C GLY A 243 -16.61 6.38 12.70
N MET A 244 -16.09 5.31 12.08
CA MET A 244 -16.17 5.13 10.63
C MET A 244 -17.63 5.03 10.20
N LYS A 245 -18.09 5.95 9.35
CA LYS A 245 -19.50 6.06 8.91
C LYS A 245 -20.49 6.19 10.09
N GLY A 246 -20.04 6.75 11.21
CA GLY A 246 -20.82 6.85 12.45
C GLY A 246 -20.97 5.53 13.21
N LEU A 247 -20.16 4.52 12.88
CA LEU A 247 -20.17 3.19 13.51
C LEU A 247 -18.96 3.06 14.47
N GLY A 248 -18.27 1.91 14.42
CA GLY A 248 -17.15 1.59 15.30
C GLY A 248 -16.03 2.63 15.28
N GLN A 249 -15.46 2.86 16.45
CA GLN A 249 -14.38 3.83 16.69
C GLN A 249 -13.06 3.08 16.94
N VAL A 250 -12.49 2.55 15.87
CA VAL A 250 -11.36 1.59 15.94
C VAL A 250 -10.16 2.17 16.69
N LEU A 251 -9.75 3.41 16.40
CA LEU A 251 -8.60 4.03 17.06
C LEU A 251 -8.83 4.28 18.56
N LYS A 252 -10.05 4.70 18.95
CA LYS A 252 -10.40 4.89 20.36
C LYS A 252 -10.50 3.56 21.10
N SER A 253 -11.08 2.55 20.47
CA SER A 253 -11.16 1.19 21.03
C SER A 253 -9.76 0.60 21.23
N PHE A 254 -8.81 0.89 20.34
CA PHE A 254 -7.40 0.51 20.52
C PHE A 254 -6.73 1.30 21.66
N ARG A 255 -6.97 2.61 21.77
CA ARG A 255 -6.44 3.44 22.87
C ARG A 255 -6.96 2.97 24.24
N ASP A 256 -8.25 2.67 24.32
CA ASP A 256 -8.98 2.36 25.56
C ASP A 256 -9.11 0.85 25.82
N ARG A 257 -8.30 0.04 25.12
CA ARG A 257 -8.28 -1.42 25.25
C ARG A 257 -8.01 -1.86 26.69
N SER A 258 -8.64 -2.96 27.12
CA SER A 258 -8.46 -3.53 28.46
C SER A 258 -7.20 -4.39 28.61
N THR A 259 -6.50 -4.66 27.52
CA THR A 259 -5.39 -5.61 27.48
C THR A 259 -4.26 -5.04 26.63
N ASP A 260 -3.04 -5.13 27.14
CA ASP A 260 -1.85 -4.82 26.37
C ASP A 260 -1.42 -6.01 25.52
N PHE A 261 -1.00 -5.71 24.30
CA PHE A 261 -0.51 -6.71 23.37
C PHE A 261 0.94 -7.03 23.73
N SER A 262 1.15 -8.17 24.37
CA SER A 262 2.48 -8.65 24.76
C SER A 262 3.44 -8.84 23.58
N VAL A 263 2.92 -8.95 22.34
CA VAL A 263 3.73 -8.96 21.11
C VAL A 263 4.60 -7.72 20.94
N TYR A 264 4.26 -6.59 21.58
CA TYR A 264 5.05 -5.36 21.56
C TYR A 264 6.18 -5.35 22.60
N ASP A 265 6.17 -6.28 23.55
CA ASP A 265 7.29 -6.53 24.44
C ASP A 265 8.11 -7.72 23.92
N ARG A 266 9.33 -7.41 23.44
CA ARG A 266 10.28 -8.41 22.93
C ARG A 266 10.72 -9.43 23.99
N ASN A 267 10.52 -9.13 25.28
CA ASN A 267 10.86 -10.02 26.38
C ASN A 267 9.67 -10.87 26.86
N SER A 268 8.47 -10.66 26.33
CA SER A 268 7.26 -11.37 26.78
C SER A 268 7.24 -12.87 26.45
N GLY A 269 8.05 -13.29 25.46
CA GLY A 269 8.03 -14.65 24.92
C GLY A 269 6.82 -14.95 24.00
N THR A 270 5.94 -13.98 23.75
CA THR A 270 4.75 -14.15 22.90
C THR A 270 5.09 -14.59 21.47
N ASP A 271 6.25 -14.16 20.98
CA ASP A 271 6.76 -14.45 19.64
C ASP A 271 7.46 -15.83 19.53
N ALA A 272 7.41 -16.68 20.56
CA ALA A 272 8.13 -17.96 20.58
C ALA A 272 7.79 -18.86 19.38
N TYR A 273 6.55 -18.88 18.91
CA TYR A 273 6.14 -19.61 17.71
C TYR A 273 6.84 -19.08 16.44
N LEU A 274 7.04 -17.77 16.30
CA LEU A 274 7.72 -17.21 15.12
C LEU A 274 9.17 -17.70 15.01
N LYS A 275 9.81 -18.00 16.15
CA LYS A 275 11.17 -18.55 16.20
C LYS A 275 11.25 -20.00 15.71
N THR A 276 10.11 -20.71 15.57
CA THR A 276 10.07 -22.09 15.04
C THR A 276 9.91 -22.15 13.52
N LEU A 277 9.71 -21.01 12.85
CA LEU A 277 9.40 -20.97 11.41
C LEU A 277 10.64 -21.10 10.50
N GLY A 278 11.83 -21.13 11.07
CA GLY A 278 13.09 -21.20 10.33
C GLY A 278 13.59 -19.83 9.84
N PRO A 279 14.70 -19.80 9.09
CA PRO A 279 15.30 -18.58 8.57
C PRO A 279 14.54 -18.01 7.34
N LEU A 280 14.82 -16.75 7.00
CA LEU A 280 14.37 -16.14 5.75
C LEU A 280 15.23 -16.64 4.59
N GLU A 281 14.62 -17.38 3.65
CA GLU A 281 15.32 -17.98 2.52
C GLU A 281 14.52 -17.84 1.22
N ILE A 282 15.20 -17.56 0.10
CA ILE A 282 14.56 -17.58 -1.22
C ILE A 282 14.28 -19.04 -1.61
N PRO A 283 13.02 -19.41 -1.92
CA PRO A 283 12.71 -20.76 -2.37
C PRO A 283 13.53 -21.16 -3.61
N GLN A 284 14.21 -22.30 -3.53
CA GLN A 284 14.95 -22.88 -4.64
C GLN A 284 14.09 -23.86 -5.44
N GLN A 285 14.55 -24.21 -6.64
CA GLN A 285 13.87 -25.21 -7.48
C GLN A 285 13.73 -26.54 -6.70
N GLY A 286 12.49 -27.03 -6.59
CA GLY A 286 12.19 -28.27 -5.86
C GLY A 286 12.10 -28.09 -4.34
N ASN A 287 12.09 -26.87 -3.81
CA ASN A 287 11.87 -26.63 -2.38
C ASN A 287 10.54 -27.24 -1.91
N ARG A 288 10.58 -27.95 -0.76
CA ARG A 288 9.44 -28.60 -0.12
C ARG A 288 9.14 -28.02 1.27
N ALA A 289 9.74 -26.88 1.63
CA ALA A 289 9.46 -26.20 2.90
C ALA A 289 7.95 -25.95 3.05
N GLY A 290 7.42 -26.27 4.23
CA GLY A 290 5.99 -26.19 4.53
C GLY A 290 5.12 -27.28 3.91
N LEU A 291 5.65 -28.13 3.01
CA LEU A 291 4.94 -29.28 2.46
C LEU A 291 5.18 -30.52 3.34
N HIS A 292 4.38 -30.66 4.40
CA HIS A 292 4.31 -31.91 5.17
C HIS A 292 3.51 -32.94 4.37
N VAL A 293 4.19 -33.68 3.50
CA VAL A 293 3.59 -34.79 2.75
C VAL A 293 3.95 -36.11 3.43
N ASP A 294 3.41 -36.30 4.64
CA ASP A 294 3.28 -37.59 5.32
C ASP A 294 2.22 -37.41 6.41
N VAL A 295 0.99 -37.88 6.16
CA VAL A 295 0.01 -38.11 7.23
C VAL A 295 0.04 -39.59 7.59
N PRO A 296 0.78 -39.95 8.64
CA PRO A 296 0.20 -40.77 9.70
C PRO A 296 0.02 -39.87 10.92
N ALA A 297 -1.17 -39.89 11.52
CA ALA A 297 -1.50 -39.13 12.71
C ALA A 297 -0.47 -39.36 13.84
N GLN A 298 0.54 -38.50 13.93
CA GLN A 298 1.46 -38.44 15.05
C GLN A 298 1.38 -37.06 15.67
N ARG A 299 1.19 -37.09 17.00
CA ARG A 299 0.85 -35.98 17.88
C ARG A 299 1.64 -34.72 17.55
N VAL A 300 0.91 -33.62 17.36
CA VAL A 300 1.45 -32.27 17.52
C VAL A 300 2.11 -32.22 18.90
N PRO A 301 3.39 -31.81 19.02
CA PRO A 301 4.01 -31.57 20.32
C PRO A 301 3.22 -30.49 21.05
N ASP A 302 2.91 -30.70 22.33
CA ASP A 302 2.20 -29.71 23.14
C ASP A 302 2.96 -28.37 23.10
N VAL A 303 2.36 -27.37 22.44
CA VAL A 303 2.82 -25.98 22.55
C VAL A 303 2.69 -25.60 24.03
N PRO A 304 3.72 -25.01 24.67
CA PRO A 304 3.61 -24.59 26.06
C PRO A 304 2.42 -23.65 26.20
N ALA A 305 1.40 -24.08 26.96
CA ALA A 305 0.27 -23.22 27.27
C ALA A 305 0.79 -21.97 27.97
N PHE A 306 0.52 -20.81 27.38
CA PHE A 306 0.76 -19.53 28.03
C PHE A 306 -0.09 -19.48 29.30
N LYS A 307 0.55 -19.68 30.46
CA LYS A 307 -0.06 -19.42 31.76
C LYS A 307 0.02 -17.92 31.99
N GLY A 308 -1.04 -17.20 31.61
CA GLY A 308 -1.22 -15.81 32.03
C GLY A 308 -1.03 -15.71 33.54
N GLN A 309 -0.35 -14.67 34.00
CA GLN A 309 -0.22 -14.41 35.43
C GLN A 309 -1.61 -14.15 36.03
N ASP A 310 -2.11 -15.12 36.78
CA ASP A 310 -3.18 -14.92 37.75
C ASP A 310 -2.65 -14.05 38.89
N ALA A 311 -2.94 -12.74 38.85
CA ALA A 311 -2.86 -11.89 40.03
C ALA A 311 -3.72 -10.63 39.87
N MET A 312 -5.02 -10.73 40.17
CA MET A 312 -5.78 -9.62 40.77
C MET A 312 -6.75 -10.20 41.81
N PRO A 313 -6.58 -9.92 43.11
CA PRO A 313 -7.53 -10.36 44.12
C PRO A 313 -8.71 -9.39 44.19
N GLY A 314 -9.92 -9.93 44.01
CA GLY A 314 -11.16 -9.35 44.53
C GLY A 314 -11.99 -8.57 43.53
N PHE A 315 -12.92 -9.25 42.87
CA PHE A 315 -14.30 -8.77 42.71
C PHE A 315 -15.20 -10.00 42.58
N ALA A 316 -15.96 -10.31 43.63
CA ALA A 316 -17.04 -11.28 43.57
C ALA A 316 -18.26 -10.60 42.93
N THR A 317 -18.76 -11.14 41.83
CA THR A 317 -20.09 -10.85 41.30
C THR A 317 -20.86 -12.15 41.09
N PRO A 318 -22.17 -12.18 41.42
CA PRO A 318 -22.96 -13.40 41.38
C PRO A 318 -23.29 -13.79 39.92
N GLN A 319 -23.27 -15.09 39.65
CA GLN A 319 -23.69 -15.67 38.38
C GLN A 319 -25.19 -15.43 38.14
N PRO A 320 -25.62 -14.98 36.95
CA PRO A 320 -26.97 -15.23 36.48
C PRO A 320 -27.01 -16.60 35.78
N GLU A 321 -27.89 -17.47 36.28
CA GLU A 321 -28.26 -18.74 35.64
C GLU A 321 -28.84 -18.47 34.25
N PHE A 322 -28.11 -18.85 33.21
CA PHE A 322 -28.70 -19.12 31.89
C PHE A 322 -28.46 -20.61 31.58
N ALA A 323 -29.56 -21.36 31.49
CA ALA A 323 -29.54 -22.76 31.08
C ALA A 323 -29.10 -22.86 29.60
N PRO A 324 -28.29 -23.87 29.22
CA PRO A 324 -27.90 -24.04 27.82
C PRO A 324 -29.07 -24.62 27.01
N GLU A 325 -29.55 -23.86 26.01
CA GLU A 325 -30.41 -24.41 24.95
C GLU A 325 -29.60 -25.38 24.05
N PRO A 326 -30.16 -26.54 23.67
CA PRO A 326 -29.47 -27.45 22.76
C PRO A 326 -29.56 -26.96 21.30
N LEU A 327 -28.41 -26.84 20.64
CA LEU A 327 -28.31 -26.60 19.20
C LEU A 327 -28.91 -27.79 18.41
N PRO A 328 -29.74 -27.57 17.39
CA PRO A 328 -30.28 -28.66 16.57
C PRO A 328 -29.22 -29.20 15.58
N ASN A 329 -29.08 -30.52 15.58
CA ASN A 329 -28.18 -31.32 14.75
C ASN A 329 -28.74 -31.46 13.32
N PRO A 330 -27.99 -31.23 12.23
CA PRO A 330 -28.54 -31.29 10.88
C PRO A 330 -28.34 -32.69 10.29
N THR A 331 -29.27 -33.61 10.53
CA THR A 331 -29.41 -34.80 9.68
C THR A 331 -30.80 -35.42 9.82
N ALA A 332 -31.69 -35.11 8.87
CA ALA A 332 -32.65 -36.02 8.24
C ALA A 332 -33.81 -35.24 7.59
N GLY A 333 -34.03 -35.49 6.29
CA GLY A 333 -35.33 -35.36 5.65
C GLY A 333 -35.53 -34.15 4.75
N THR A 334 -35.30 -34.32 3.45
CA THR A 334 -36.12 -33.62 2.44
C THR A 334 -36.72 -34.63 1.47
N ALA A 335 -38.00 -34.40 1.22
CA ALA A 335 -38.92 -35.23 0.46
C ALA A 335 -38.69 -35.16 -1.07
N SER A 336 -39.24 -36.16 -1.75
CA SER A 336 -39.30 -36.33 -3.21
C SER A 336 -40.06 -35.21 -3.96
N PRO A 337 -39.95 -35.10 -5.31
CA PRO A 337 -39.74 -33.87 -6.06
C PRO A 337 -41.03 -33.24 -6.64
N PRO A 338 -40.97 -31.98 -7.13
CA PRO A 338 -41.98 -31.47 -8.06
C PRO A 338 -41.54 -31.58 -9.52
N ALA A 339 -42.56 -31.67 -10.36
CA ALA A 339 -42.55 -32.01 -11.77
C ALA A 339 -41.88 -30.99 -12.71
N HIS A 340 -41.39 -31.53 -13.83
CA HIS A 340 -40.89 -30.81 -15.00
C HIS A 340 -41.90 -29.80 -15.57
N THR A 341 -41.44 -28.58 -15.82
CA THR A 341 -41.95 -27.69 -16.87
C THR A 341 -40.78 -27.02 -17.57
N PRO A 342 -40.81 -26.85 -18.91
CA PRO A 342 -39.61 -26.58 -19.71
C PRO A 342 -39.21 -25.10 -19.73
N THR A 343 -37.89 -24.90 -19.84
CA THR A 343 -37.18 -23.62 -19.95
C THR A 343 -37.57 -22.84 -21.22
N PRO A 344 -37.75 -21.51 -21.18
CA PRO A 344 -37.73 -20.70 -22.40
C PRO A 344 -36.30 -20.54 -22.91
N ALA A 345 -36.13 -20.75 -24.20
CA ALA A 345 -34.85 -20.65 -24.92
C ALA A 345 -34.24 -19.24 -24.87
N ALA A 346 -32.93 -19.18 -24.70
CA ALA A 346 -32.12 -17.97 -24.92
C ALA A 346 -32.16 -17.57 -26.42
N PRO A 347 -32.25 -16.27 -26.77
CA PRO A 347 -32.14 -15.85 -28.16
C PRO A 347 -30.69 -16.02 -28.66
N ALA A 348 -30.59 -16.51 -29.90
CA ALA A 348 -29.36 -16.83 -30.60
C ALA A 348 -28.43 -15.61 -30.77
N ALA A 349 -27.13 -15.89 -30.66
CA ALA A 349 -26.05 -14.96 -30.95
C ALA A 349 -26.14 -14.42 -32.39
N ALA A 350 -26.07 -13.10 -32.54
CA ALA A 350 -25.92 -12.44 -33.83
C ALA A 350 -24.51 -12.68 -34.38
N ILE A 351 -24.46 -13.09 -35.65
CA ILE A 351 -23.24 -13.31 -36.44
C ILE A 351 -22.60 -11.94 -36.74
N PRO A 352 -21.28 -11.74 -36.53
CA PRO A 352 -20.63 -10.50 -36.92
C PRO A 352 -20.39 -10.43 -38.44
N ASN A 353 -20.71 -9.28 -39.05
CA ASN A 353 -20.45 -8.97 -40.46
C ASN A 353 -18.94 -9.01 -40.78
N PRO A 354 -18.54 -9.46 -41.99
CA PRO A 354 -17.14 -9.49 -42.39
C PRO A 354 -16.55 -8.10 -42.68
N PRO A 355 -15.23 -7.90 -42.51
CA PRO A 355 -14.58 -6.60 -42.66
C PRO A 355 -14.45 -6.16 -44.13
N VAL A 356 -14.83 -4.92 -44.40
CA VAL A 356 -14.66 -4.23 -45.69
C VAL A 356 -13.20 -3.79 -45.84
N LYS A 357 -12.57 -4.14 -46.98
CA LYS A 357 -11.20 -3.72 -47.34
C LYS A 357 -11.14 -2.22 -47.67
N PRO A 358 -10.04 -1.50 -47.35
CA PRO A 358 -9.85 -0.12 -47.77
C PRO A 358 -9.61 -0.05 -49.28
N GLY A 359 -10.53 0.59 -50.00
CA GLY A 359 -10.37 0.95 -51.40
C GLY A 359 -9.55 2.23 -51.57
N ILE A 360 -8.61 2.17 -52.50
CA ILE A 360 -7.77 3.26 -53.00
C ILE A 360 -8.68 4.37 -53.57
N LEU A 361 -8.52 5.60 -53.07
CA LEU A 361 -9.08 6.79 -53.68
C LEU A 361 -8.00 7.44 -54.55
N THR A 362 -8.18 7.34 -55.85
CA THR A 362 -7.47 8.10 -56.88
C THR A 362 -8.04 9.52 -56.97
N ASP A 363 -7.14 10.46 -57.28
CA ASP A 363 -7.35 11.87 -57.59
C ASP A 363 -8.65 12.23 -58.33
N THR A 364 -9.23 13.37 -57.98
CA THR A 364 -9.61 14.44 -58.93
C THR A 364 -10.06 15.72 -58.21
N LYS A 365 -9.23 16.76 -58.37
CA LYS A 365 -9.51 18.18 -58.72
C LYS A 365 -10.84 18.88 -58.36
N GLU A 366 -10.64 20.17 -57.99
CA GLU A 366 -11.47 21.37 -58.28
C GLU A 366 -12.80 21.47 -57.48
N THR A 367 -13.25 22.59 -56.88
CA THR A 367 -12.99 24.03 -56.98
C THR A 367 -13.58 24.79 -55.77
N SER A 368 -12.96 25.93 -55.44
CA SER A 368 -13.52 27.27 -55.11
C SER A 368 -14.70 27.50 -54.14
N SER A 369 -14.44 28.43 -53.21
CA SER A 369 -15.27 29.55 -52.71
C SER A 369 -16.62 29.30 -52.01
N GLY A 370 -16.66 29.74 -50.75
CA GLY A 370 -17.86 30.01 -49.94
C GLY A 370 -17.44 30.49 -48.55
#